data_AF-A0A3D2B4P3-F1
#
_entry.id   AF-A0A3D2B4P3-F1
#
_cell.length_a   1.000
_cell.length_b   1.000
_cell.length_c   1.000
_cell.angle_alpha   90.00
_cell.angle_beta   90.00
_cell.angle_gamma   90.00
#
_symmetry.space_group_name_H-M   'P 1'
#
loop_
_entity.id
_entity.type
_entity.pdbx_description
1 polymer ?
#
loop_
_entity_poly.entity_id
_entity_poly.type
_entity_poly.pdbx_seq_one_letter_code
_entity_poly.pdbx_strand_id
1 'polypeptide(L)'
;MCGIVGIAGFMPVNQSIYDALSVLQHRGQDAAGIITIDAHNCFRLRKANGLVNDVFEARHMQRLQGNMGIGHVRYPTAGSSSASEAQPFYVNSPYGITLAHNGNLTNAHELRKKLFEEKRRHINTTSDSEILLNVFASELDNFRHYPLEADNIFAAVAATNRLIRGAYACVAMIIGHGMVAFRDPNGIRPLVLGKRDIGDGRTEYMVASESVALDTLGFEFLRDVAPGEAVYITEKGQLFTRQCAENPVSNPCLFEYVYFARPDSFIDKISVYSARVNMGTKLGEKIAREWEDLDIDVVIPIPETSCDIALEMARILGKPYRQGFVKNRYVGRTFIMPGQQLRRKSVRRKLNANRAEFRDKNVLLVDDSI
;
A
#
# COMPACT_ATOMS: atom_id res chain seq x y z
N MET A 1 -5.87 -2.12 -4.08
CA MET A 1 -4.54 -2.07 -3.47
C MET A 1 -4.25 -0.61 -3.15
N CYS A 2 -3.88 -0.29 -1.92
CA CYS A 2 -3.64 1.06 -1.39
C CYS A 2 -2.21 1.16 -0.85
N GLY A 3 -1.81 2.32 -0.31
CA GLY A 3 -0.55 2.48 0.43
C GLY A 3 -0.80 2.85 1.89
N ILE A 4 -0.06 2.23 2.80
CA ILE A 4 -0.07 2.54 4.23
C ILE A 4 1.34 2.83 4.75
N VAL A 5 1.40 3.64 5.81
CA VAL A 5 2.60 3.95 6.56
C VAL A 5 2.26 4.14 8.03
N GLY A 6 3.16 3.76 8.94
CA GLY A 6 3.10 4.14 10.35
C GLY A 6 4.48 4.41 10.89
N ILE A 7 4.62 5.46 11.69
CA ILE A 7 5.88 5.86 12.32
C ILE A 7 5.64 5.97 13.83
N ALA A 8 6.46 5.25 14.60
CA ALA A 8 6.60 5.38 16.04
C ALA A 8 7.97 6.01 16.32
N GLY A 9 7.98 7.34 16.47
CA GLY A 9 9.19 8.14 16.65
C GLY A 9 9.31 8.76 18.03
N PHE A 10 10.35 9.57 18.20
CA PHE A 10 10.56 10.42 19.39
C PHE A 10 10.56 11.92 19.07
N MET A 11 10.32 12.26 17.81
CA MET A 11 10.16 13.62 17.29
C MET A 11 8.87 13.72 16.46
N PRO A 12 8.36 14.94 16.14
CA PRO A 12 7.14 15.09 15.35
C PRO A 12 7.18 14.33 14.02
N VAL A 13 6.16 13.50 13.75
CA VAL A 13 6.16 12.58 12.60
C VAL A 13 5.31 13.04 11.41
N ASN A 14 4.58 14.15 11.54
CA ASN A 14 3.64 14.61 10.53
C ASN A 14 4.28 14.78 9.13
N GLN A 15 5.41 15.49 9.04
CA GLN A 15 6.10 15.72 7.77
C GLN A 15 6.68 14.40 7.22
N SER A 16 7.28 13.57 8.08
CA SER A 16 7.80 12.27 7.65
C SER A 16 6.72 11.36 7.09
N ILE A 17 5.53 11.32 7.71
CA ILE A 17 4.39 10.56 7.17
C ILE A 17 3.95 11.14 5.82
N TYR A 18 3.88 12.46 5.67
CA TYR A 18 3.54 13.12 4.41
C TYR A 18 4.54 12.76 3.29
N ASP A 19 5.84 12.79 3.58
CA ASP A 19 6.91 12.48 2.63
C ASP A 19 6.87 11.00 2.22
N ALA A 20 6.65 10.10 3.19
CA ALA A 20 6.45 8.68 2.92
C ALA A 20 5.21 8.41 2.05
N LEU A 21 4.08 9.07 2.32
CA LEU A 21 2.89 8.93 1.48
C LEU A 21 3.11 9.46 0.06
N SER A 22 3.93 10.50 -0.11
CA SER A 22 4.25 11.07 -1.42
C SER A 22 5.02 10.08 -2.30
N VAL A 23 5.94 9.29 -1.73
CA VAL A 23 6.64 8.24 -2.48
C VAL A 23 5.84 6.96 -2.67
N LEU A 24 4.77 6.76 -1.89
CA LEU A 24 3.77 5.70 -2.04
C LEU A 24 2.54 6.13 -2.87
N GLN A 25 2.52 7.36 -3.41
CA GLN A 25 1.39 7.95 -4.12
C GLN A 25 0.96 7.12 -5.35
N HIS A 26 1.85 6.35 -5.97
CA HIS A 26 1.50 5.43 -7.07
C HIS A 26 0.48 4.37 -6.67
N ARG A 27 0.45 3.99 -5.38
CA ARG A 27 -0.49 3.01 -4.83
C ARG A 27 -1.90 3.53 -4.66
N GLY A 28 -2.12 4.83 -4.82
CA GLY A 28 -3.43 5.43 -4.58
C GLY A 28 -3.36 6.93 -4.69
N GLN A 29 -4.22 7.52 -5.50
CA GLN A 29 -4.23 8.97 -5.79
C GLN A 29 -5.60 9.61 -5.51
N ASP A 30 -6.57 8.80 -5.08
CA ASP A 30 -7.97 9.20 -4.97
C ASP A 30 -8.29 9.94 -3.67
N ALA A 31 -7.63 9.54 -2.59
CA ALA A 31 -7.70 10.19 -1.30
C ALA A 31 -6.41 9.96 -0.53
N ALA A 32 -6.13 10.83 0.43
CA ALA A 32 -5.07 10.67 1.40
C ALA A 32 -5.56 10.99 2.82
N GLY A 33 -4.92 10.41 3.83
CA GLY A 33 -5.21 10.70 5.22
C GLY A 33 -4.01 10.45 6.14
N ILE A 34 -3.86 11.31 7.15
CA ILE A 34 -2.88 11.20 8.23
C ILE A 34 -3.60 11.39 9.55
N ILE A 35 -3.28 10.53 10.51
CA ILE A 35 -3.71 10.67 11.90
C ILE A 35 -2.53 10.48 12.84
N THR A 36 -2.41 11.35 13.84
CA THR A 36 -1.35 11.30 14.87
C THR A 36 -1.97 11.24 16.26
N ILE A 37 -1.21 10.73 17.24
CA ILE A 37 -1.51 10.87 18.67
C ILE A 37 -0.69 12.03 19.21
N ASP A 38 -1.35 13.06 19.74
CA ASP A 38 -0.68 14.23 20.30
C ASP A 38 -0.24 14.04 21.77
N ALA A 39 0.37 15.07 22.35
CA ALA A 39 0.83 15.06 23.75
C ALA A 39 -0.30 14.91 24.79
N HIS A 40 -1.56 15.08 24.38
CA HIS A 40 -2.74 14.92 25.23
C HIS A 40 -3.43 13.57 25.02
N ASN A 41 -2.77 12.61 24.37
CA ASN A 41 -3.35 11.31 24.03
C ASN A 41 -4.64 11.43 23.21
N CYS A 42 -4.70 12.44 22.33
CA CYS A 42 -5.83 12.69 21.45
C CYS A 42 -5.44 12.44 19.99
N PHE A 43 -6.36 11.83 19.23
CA PHE A 43 -6.17 11.72 17.80
C PHE A 43 -6.32 13.07 17.10
N ARG A 44 -5.36 13.40 16.25
CA ARG A 44 -5.42 14.55 15.33
C ARG A 44 -5.48 14.02 13.90
N LEU A 45 -6.60 14.25 13.21
CA LEU A 45 -6.88 13.66 11.90
C LEU A 45 -6.99 14.73 10.80
N ARG A 46 -6.40 14.45 9.64
CA ARG A 46 -6.73 15.07 8.36
C ARG A 46 -6.88 13.97 7.31
N LYS A 47 -8.02 13.95 6.62
CA LYS A 47 -8.22 13.13 5.41
C LYS A 47 -9.15 13.83 4.43
N ALA A 48 -8.93 13.64 3.13
CA ALA A 48 -9.78 14.16 2.06
C ALA A 48 -9.49 13.43 0.73
N ASN A 49 -10.35 13.63 -0.27
CA ASN A 49 -10.06 13.25 -1.65
C ASN A 49 -8.93 14.11 -2.23
N GLY A 50 -8.15 13.54 -3.15
CA GLY A 50 -7.04 14.20 -3.82
C GLY A 50 -5.68 13.54 -3.58
N LEU A 51 -4.66 14.13 -4.21
CA LEU A 51 -3.26 13.76 -4.00
C LEU A 51 -2.80 14.22 -2.62
N VAL A 52 -1.71 13.64 -2.11
CA VAL A 52 -1.12 13.99 -0.81
C VAL A 52 -0.85 15.51 -0.74
N ASN A 53 -0.25 16.09 -1.77
CA ASN A 53 0.06 17.52 -1.84
C ASN A 53 -1.18 18.44 -1.83
N ASP A 54 -2.33 17.95 -2.31
CA ASP A 54 -3.58 18.72 -2.33
C ASP A 54 -4.37 18.57 -1.02
N VAL A 55 -4.19 17.43 -0.34
CA VAL A 55 -4.94 17.08 0.87
C VAL A 55 -4.38 17.79 2.11
N PHE A 56 -3.06 17.93 2.22
CA PHE A 56 -2.41 18.50 3.40
C PHE A 56 -1.85 19.90 3.12
N GLU A 57 -2.35 20.87 3.86
CA GLU A 57 -1.91 22.27 3.81
C GLU A 57 -1.23 22.60 5.13
N ALA A 58 -0.51 23.74 5.21
CA ALA A 58 0.20 24.16 6.42
C ALA A 58 -0.69 24.13 7.68
N ARG A 59 -1.94 24.62 7.60
CA ARG A 59 -2.92 24.59 8.71
C ARG A 59 -3.25 23.17 9.17
N HIS A 60 -3.26 22.20 8.25
CA HIS A 60 -3.52 20.80 8.57
C HIS A 60 -2.30 20.19 9.26
N MET A 61 -1.09 20.49 8.77
CA MET A 61 0.16 20.00 9.35
C MET A 61 0.40 20.52 10.76
N GLN A 62 0.05 21.79 11.04
CA GLN A 62 0.10 22.38 12.39
C GLN A 62 -0.81 21.66 13.39
N ARG A 63 -1.94 21.10 12.93
CA ARG A 63 -2.87 20.32 13.75
C ARG A 63 -2.39 18.90 14.01
N LEU A 64 -1.66 18.30 13.06
CA LEU A 64 -1.13 16.93 13.14
C LEU A 64 0.11 16.90 14.05
N GLN A 65 -0.08 17.15 15.33
CA GLN A 65 0.99 17.12 16.33
C GLN A 65 1.22 15.69 16.85
N GLY A 66 2.42 15.42 17.37
CA GLY A 66 2.74 14.17 18.02
C GLY A 66 3.86 13.37 17.35
N ASN A 67 4.38 12.40 18.10
CA ASN A 67 5.55 11.60 17.72
C ASN A 67 5.17 10.20 17.21
N MET A 68 3.87 9.88 17.16
CA MET A 68 3.36 8.63 16.61
C MET A 68 2.18 8.91 15.68
N GLY A 69 2.16 8.27 14.52
CA GLY A 69 1.13 8.51 13.53
C GLY A 69 1.09 7.46 12.43
N ILE A 70 -0.05 7.39 11.74
CA ILE A 70 -0.25 6.53 10.57
C ILE A 70 -0.81 7.34 9.40
N GLY A 71 -0.53 6.88 8.20
CA GLY A 71 -0.95 7.49 6.95
C GLY A 71 -1.50 6.46 5.96
N HIS A 72 -2.34 6.95 5.05
CA HIS A 72 -2.91 6.13 3.97
C HIS A 72 -3.08 6.93 2.68
N VAL A 73 -2.85 6.28 1.54
CA VAL A 73 -3.24 6.73 0.21
C VAL A 73 -4.15 5.72 -0.46
N ARG A 74 -5.32 6.18 -0.95
CA ARG A 74 -6.39 5.34 -1.46
C ARG A 74 -6.32 5.17 -2.97
N TYR A 75 -6.36 3.92 -3.42
CA TYR A 75 -6.79 3.60 -4.78
C TYR A 75 -8.30 3.35 -4.77
N PRO A 76 -9.07 3.91 -5.73
CA PRO A 76 -10.51 3.67 -5.73
C PRO A 76 -10.81 2.18 -5.91
N THR A 77 -11.54 1.60 -4.97
CA THR A 77 -12.07 0.23 -5.04
C THR A 77 -13.59 0.27 -4.96
N ALA A 78 -14.24 -0.86 -5.29
CA ALA A 78 -15.68 -0.99 -5.08
C ALA A 78 -16.01 -0.74 -3.58
N GLY A 79 -16.96 0.16 -3.30
CA GLY A 79 -17.35 0.52 -1.93
C GLY A 79 -16.47 1.58 -1.24
N SER A 80 -15.65 2.34 -1.97
CA SER A 80 -14.84 3.43 -1.40
C SER A 80 -14.65 4.59 -2.37
N SER A 81 -15.65 5.48 -2.47
CA SER A 81 -15.66 6.62 -3.41
C SER A 81 -15.74 7.99 -2.73
N SER A 82 -16.35 8.07 -1.54
CA SER A 82 -16.51 9.34 -0.81
C SER A 82 -15.28 9.69 0.03
N ALA A 83 -15.10 10.98 0.34
CA ALA A 83 -14.12 11.45 1.32
C ALA A 83 -14.37 10.90 2.73
N SER A 84 -15.64 10.64 3.07
CA SER A 84 -16.00 9.96 4.34
C SER A 84 -15.43 8.55 4.43
N GLU A 85 -15.24 7.90 3.28
CA GLU A 85 -14.66 6.56 3.16
C GLU A 85 -13.14 6.57 3.02
N ALA A 86 -12.50 7.75 3.08
CA ALA A 86 -11.05 7.83 3.10
C ALA A 86 -10.54 7.29 4.45
N GLN A 87 -9.40 6.61 4.43
CA GLN A 87 -8.72 6.13 5.63
C GLN A 87 -7.69 7.16 6.10
N PRO A 88 -7.23 7.11 7.37
CA PRO A 88 -7.59 6.16 8.43
C PRO A 88 -9.03 6.31 8.98
N PHE A 89 -9.57 5.23 9.51
CA PHE A 89 -10.77 5.23 10.35
C PHE A 89 -10.38 5.15 11.82
N TYR A 90 -11.21 5.68 12.71
CA TYR A 90 -11.03 5.53 14.15
C TYR A 90 -12.34 5.22 14.87
N VAL A 91 -12.23 4.58 16.03
CA VAL A 91 -13.29 4.38 17.01
C VAL A 91 -12.78 4.87 18.36
N ASN A 92 -13.68 5.45 19.17
CA ASN A 92 -13.34 5.95 20.50
C ASN A 92 -13.42 4.89 21.60
N SER A 93 -13.92 3.68 21.30
CA SER A 93 -14.01 2.59 22.27
C SER A 93 -13.69 1.20 21.70
N PRO A 94 -12.92 0.38 22.44
CA PRO A 94 -12.24 0.71 23.70
C PRO A 94 -11.00 1.60 23.46
N TYR A 95 -10.58 2.35 24.49
CA TYR A 95 -9.37 3.21 24.55
C TYR A 95 -9.26 4.39 23.57
N GLY A 96 -9.57 4.17 22.29
CA GLY A 96 -9.26 5.04 21.17
C GLY A 96 -8.33 4.31 20.20
N ILE A 97 -8.90 3.79 19.11
CA ILE A 97 -8.19 2.97 18.13
C ILE A 97 -8.37 3.56 16.74
N THR A 98 -7.28 3.69 15.98
CA THR A 98 -7.31 4.07 14.57
C THR A 98 -6.62 3.03 13.73
N LEU A 99 -7.05 2.83 12.47
CA LEU A 99 -6.49 1.82 11.57
C LEU A 99 -6.49 2.31 10.11
N ALA A 100 -5.40 1.96 9.41
CA ALA A 100 -5.23 2.07 7.97
C ALA A 100 -4.89 0.69 7.39
N HIS A 101 -5.43 0.39 6.22
CA HIS A 101 -5.46 -0.94 5.64
C HIS A 101 -5.28 -0.90 4.11
N ASN A 102 -4.36 -1.73 3.62
CA ASN A 102 -4.24 -2.08 2.21
C ASN A 102 -4.68 -3.54 2.02
N GLY A 103 -5.83 -3.76 1.39
CA GLY A 103 -6.34 -5.11 1.18
C GLY A 103 -7.83 -5.16 0.82
N ASN A 104 -8.42 -6.33 0.99
CA ASN A 104 -9.85 -6.54 0.89
C ASN A 104 -10.30 -7.73 1.75
N LEU A 105 -11.35 -7.58 2.54
CA LEU A 105 -12.01 -8.67 3.28
C LEU A 105 -13.06 -9.36 2.41
N THR A 106 -12.90 -10.66 2.17
CA THR A 106 -13.82 -11.47 1.35
C THR A 106 -15.12 -11.81 2.08
N ASN A 107 -15.11 -11.77 3.42
CA ASN A 107 -16.28 -12.02 4.26
C ASN A 107 -16.84 -10.75 4.94
N ALA A 108 -16.62 -9.57 4.35
CA ALA A 108 -17.05 -8.29 4.92
C ALA A 108 -18.56 -8.23 5.26
N HIS A 109 -19.42 -8.81 4.40
CA HIS A 109 -20.87 -8.82 4.64
C HIS A 109 -21.26 -9.64 5.89
N GLU A 110 -20.65 -10.80 6.08
CA GLU A 110 -20.83 -11.65 7.27
C GLU A 110 -20.37 -10.91 8.53
N LEU A 111 -19.17 -10.32 8.50
CA LEU A 111 -18.59 -9.60 9.63
C LEU A 111 -19.42 -8.39 10.03
N ARG A 112 -19.95 -7.62 9.05
CA ARG A 112 -20.85 -6.49 9.31
C ARG A 112 -22.08 -6.94 10.08
N LYS A 113 -22.72 -8.05 9.66
CA LYS A 113 -23.89 -8.61 10.34
C LYS A 113 -23.54 -9.02 11.77
N LYS A 114 -22.43 -9.75 11.97
CA LYS A 114 -21.96 -10.21 13.27
C LYS A 114 -21.69 -9.05 14.25
N LEU A 115 -21.00 -8.01 13.78
CA LEU A 115 -20.72 -6.80 14.58
C LEU A 115 -22.00 -6.09 15.03
N PHE A 116 -23.00 -6.03 14.16
CA PHE A 116 -24.30 -5.43 14.48
C PHE A 116 -25.07 -6.26 15.52
N GLU A 117 -25.24 -7.56 15.27
CA GLU A 117 -26.08 -8.44 16.10
C GLU A 117 -25.46 -8.75 17.48
N GLU A 118 -24.16 -9.05 17.54
CA GLU A 118 -23.52 -9.50 18.78
C GLU A 118 -22.95 -8.33 19.61
N LYS A 119 -22.44 -7.29 18.94
CA LYS A 119 -21.68 -6.21 19.58
C LYS A 119 -22.38 -4.86 19.52
N ARG A 120 -23.47 -4.74 18.77
CA ARG A 120 -24.19 -3.47 18.52
C ARG A 120 -23.26 -2.38 17.95
N ARG A 121 -22.26 -2.78 17.17
CA ARG A 121 -21.33 -1.88 16.48
C ARG A 121 -21.89 -1.55 15.10
N HIS A 122 -22.31 -0.30 14.91
CA HIS A 122 -22.77 0.20 13.63
C HIS A 122 -21.58 0.49 12.71
N ILE A 123 -21.70 0.14 11.42
CA ILE A 123 -20.72 0.43 10.37
C ILE A 123 -21.34 1.48 9.45
N ASN A 124 -20.74 2.67 9.39
CA ASN A 124 -21.33 3.84 8.75
C ASN A 124 -20.98 3.96 7.26
N THR A 125 -19.96 3.23 6.79
CA THR A 125 -19.51 3.25 5.39
C THR A 125 -19.64 1.89 4.70
N THR A 126 -19.30 1.83 3.42
CA THR A 126 -19.13 0.55 2.70
C THR A 126 -17.71 0.01 2.70
N SER A 127 -16.78 0.70 3.38
CA SER A 127 -15.39 0.27 3.49
C SER A 127 -15.26 -0.93 4.43
N ASP A 128 -14.64 -2.00 3.92
CA ASP A 128 -14.24 -3.15 4.71
C ASP A 128 -13.18 -2.83 5.77
N SER A 129 -12.49 -1.70 5.63
CA SER A 129 -11.48 -1.23 6.58
C SER A 129 -12.11 -0.73 7.88
N GLU A 130 -13.32 -0.15 7.81
CA GLU A 130 -14.12 0.19 9.00
C GLU A 130 -14.60 -1.08 9.72
N ILE A 131 -14.94 -2.12 8.96
CA ILE A 131 -15.30 -3.44 9.52
C ILE A 131 -14.09 -4.04 10.22
N LEU A 132 -12.92 -4.06 9.56
CA LEU A 132 -11.67 -4.59 10.13
C LEU A 132 -11.31 -3.89 11.45
N LEU A 133 -11.36 -2.55 11.46
CA LEU A 133 -11.16 -1.75 12.69
C LEU A 133 -12.12 -2.17 13.80
N ASN A 134 -13.41 -2.37 13.50
CA ASN A 134 -14.41 -2.72 14.50
C ASN A 134 -14.29 -4.17 15.00
N VAL A 135 -13.84 -5.11 14.16
CA VAL A 135 -13.49 -6.47 14.60
C VAL A 135 -12.33 -6.39 15.58
N PHE A 136 -11.25 -5.70 15.22
CA PHE A 136 -10.09 -5.55 16.10
C PHE A 136 -10.44 -4.86 17.43
N ALA A 137 -11.22 -3.78 17.37
CA ALA A 137 -11.72 -3.07 18.54
C ALA A 137 -12.62 -3.95 19.43
N SER A 138 -13.46 -4.80 18.82
CA SER A 138 -14.29 -5.76 19.55
C SER A 138 -13.45 -6.78 20.31
N GLU A 139 -12.36 -7.28 19.72
CA GLU A 139 -11.47 -8.24 20.39
C GLU A 139 -10.67 -7.59 21.52
N LEU A 140 -10.26 -6.33 21.36
CA LEU A 140 -9.61 -5.55 22.43
C LEU A 140 -10.55 -5.22 23.61
N ASP A 141 -11.86 -5.16 23.38
CA ASP A 141 -12.87 -4.82 24.41
C ASP A 141 -13.16 -5.98 25.38
N ASN A 142 -12.60 -7.17 25.11
CA ASN A 142 -12.74 -8.34 25.98
C ASN A 142 -11.83 -8.26 27.21
N PHE A 143 -10.80 -7.40 27.22
CA PHE A 143 -9.87 -7.26 28.33
C PHE A 143 -10.37 -6.19 29.32
N ARG A 144 -10.31 -6.50 30.62
CA ARG A 144 -10.88 -5.65 31.70
C ARG A 144 -9.83 -4.88 32.50
N HIS A 145 -8.59 -5.38 32.56
CA HIS A 145 -7.49 -4.68 33.21
C HIS A 145 -6.91 -3.60 32.31
N TYR A 146 -6.25 -2.62 32.91
CA TYR A 146 -5.58 -1.52 32.23
C TYR A 146 -4.19 -1.29 32.86
N PRO A 147 -3.12 -1.05 32.08
CA PRO A 147 -3.09 -1.04 30.61
C PRO A 147 -3.20 -2.43 29.98
N LEU A 148 -3.39 -2.51 28.67
CA LEU A 148 -3.21 -3.76 27.94
C LEU A 148 -1.72 -4.10 27.86
N GLU A 149 -1.41 -5.36 28.13
CA GLU A 149 -0.09 -5.91 27.87
C GLU A 149 0.04 -6.27 26.38
N ALA A 150 1.29 -6.39 25.90
CA ALA A 150 1.57 -6.87 24.54
C ALA A 150 0.87 -8.22 24.26
N ASP A 151 0.74 -9.06 25.27
CA ASP A 151 0.05 -10.35 25.15
C ASP A 151 -1.44 -10.22 24.85
N ASN A 152 -2.11 -9.20 25.38
CA ASN A 152 -3.51 -8.92 25.11
C ASN A 152 -3.68 -8.40 23.67
N ILE A 153 -2.80 -7.48 23.25
CA ILE A 153 -2.85 -6.89 21.91
C ILE A 153 -2.68 -7.97 20.84
N PHE A 154 -1.65 -8.81 20.92
CA PHE A 154 -1.53 -9.83 19.88
C PHE A 154 -2.55 -10.98 20.02
N ALA A 155 -3.11 -11.22 21.20
CA ALA A 155 -4.26 -12.13 21.32
C ALA A 155 -5.48 -11.58 20.56
N ALA A 156 -5.73 -10.27 20.62
CA ALA A 156 -6.78 -9.62 19.83
C ALA A 156 -6.49 -9.67 18.32
N VAL A 157 -5.23 -9.52 17.90
CA VAL A 157 -4.86 -9.71 16.48
C VAL A 157 -5.08 -11.15 16.03
N ALA A 158 -4.70 -12.14 16.85
CA ALA A 158 -4.93 -13.55 16.54
C ALA A 158 -6.41 -13.90 16.44
N ALA A 159 -7.24 -13.40 17.35
CA ALA A 159 -8.69 -13.56 17.29
C ALA A 159 -9.27 -12.87 16.04
N THR A 160 -8.78 -11.67 15.70
CA THR A 160 -9.15 -10.97 14.47
C THR A 160 -8.83 -11.81 13.24
N ASN A 161 -7.61 -12.36 13.13
CA ASN A 161 -7.18 -13.22 12.02
C ASN A 161 -8.05 -14.48 11.84
N ARG A 162 -8.61 -15.04 12.93
CA ARG A 162 -9.54 -16.18 12.85
C ARG A 162 -10.92 -15.79 12.32
N LEU A 163 -11.35 -14.56 12.56
CA LEU A 163 -12.67 -14.06 12.15
C LEU A 163 -12.66 -13.53 10.71
N ILE A 164 -11.63 -12.77 10.34
CA ILE A 164 -11.55 -12.12 9.03
C ILE A 164 -10.94 -13.05 7.98
N ARG A 165 -11.40 -12.94 6.73
CA ARG A 165 -10.87 -13.67 5.59
C ARG A 165 -10.60 -12.71 4.46
N GLY A 166 -9.48 -12.89 3.76
CA GLY A 166 -9.06 -12.02 2.67
C GLY A 166 -7.56 -11.76 2.72
N ALA A 167 -7.17 -10.60 2.19
CA ALA A 167 -5.78 -10.17 2.12
C ALA A 167 -5.68 -8.77 2.74
N TYR A 168 -4.68 -8.54 3.60
CA TYR A 168 -4.58 -7.29 4.35
C TYR A 168 -3.14 -7.06 4.84
N ALA A 169 -2.68 -5.83 4.65
CA ALA A 169 -1.61 -5.22 5.41
C ALA A 169 -2.23 -4.08 6.22
N CYS A 170 -2.06 -4.11 7.54
CA CYS A 170 -2.70 -3.17 8.45
C CYS A 170 -1.65 -2.45 9.30
N VAL A 171 -1.93 -1.19 9.60
CA VAL A 171 -1.25 -0.44 10.65
C VAL A 171 -2.30 0.32 11.47
N ALA A 172 -2.15 0.27 12.79
CA ALA A 172 -3.10 0.80 13.75
C ALA A 172 -2.37 1.47 14.91
N MET A 173 -3.06 2.38 15.60
CA MET A 173 -2.60 2.92 16.89
C MET A 173 -3.69 2.78 17.93
N ILE A 174 -3.27 2.52 19.17
CA ILE A 174 -4.12 2.42 20.35
C ILE A 174 -3.62 3.46 21.35
N ILE A 175 -4.47 4.42 21.72
CA ILE A 175 -4.11 5.50 22.65
C ILE A 175 -3.63 4.92 24.00
N GLY A 176 -2.52 5.45 24.53
CA GLY A 176 -1.93 5.03 25.80
C GLY A 176 -1.17 3.70 25.75
N HIS A 177 -0.96 3.16 24.55
CA HIS A 177 -0.31 1.86 24.33
C HIS A 177 0.78 1.97 23.26
N GLY A 178 0.38 2.24 22.00
CA GLY A 178 1.34 2.38 20.90
C GLY A 178 0.79 1.97 19.53
N MET A 179 1.70 1.59 18.63
CA MET A 179 1.43 1.26 17.23
C MET A 179 1.50 -0.25 16.99
N VAL A 180 0.53 -0.79 16.27
CA VAL A 180 0.48 -2.21 15.86
C VAL A 180 0.43 -2.29 14.34
N ALA A 181 1.19 -3.22 13.76
CA ALA A 181 1.11 -3.53 12.35
C ALA A 181 1.00 -5.05 12.16
N PHE A 182 0.19 -5.52 11.22
CA PHE A 182 0.02 -6.95 11.00
C PHE A 182 -0.34 -7.27 9.55
N ARG A 183 0.01 -8.49 9.13
CA ARG A 183 -0.13 -8.98 7.75
C ARG A 183 -1.01 -10.22 7.71
N ASP A 184 -1.74 -10.40 6.61
CA ASP A 184 -2.60 -11.57 6.43
C ASP A 184 -1.82 -12.91 6.50
N PRO A 185 -2.46 -14.02 6.90
CA PRO A 185 -1.80 -15.33 7.06
C PRO A 185 -1.13 -15.86 5.81
N ASN A 186 -1.52 -15.37 4.63
CA ASN A 186 -0.97 -15.77 3.33
C ASN A 186 0.08 -14.77 2.81
N GLY A 187 0.40 -13.71 3.55
CA GLY A 187 1.40 -12.72 3.14
C GLY A 187 1.07 -12.01 1.82
N ILE A 188 -0.21 -11.89 1.45
CA ILE A 188 -0.60 -11.44 0.10
C ILE A 188 -0.29 -9.96 -0.12
N ARG A 189 -0.57 -9.11 0.87
CA ARG A 189 -0.35 -7.65 0.78
C ARG A 189 1.01 -7.27 1.37
N PRO A 190 1.80 -6.40 0.71
CA PRO A 190 3.15 -6.10 1.15
C PRO A 190 3.16 -5.21 2.39
N LEU A 191 4.08 -5.50 3.31
CA LEU A 191 4.31 -4.73 4.53
C LEU A 191 5.75 -4.95 5.01
N VAL A 192 6.52 -3.88 5.13
CA VAL A 192 7.91 -3.90 5.59
C VAL A 192 8.06 -3.14 6.90
N LEU A 193 9.09 -3.51 7.66
CA LEU A 193 9.49 -2.88 8.91
C LEU A 193 10.91 -2.31 8.76
N GLY A 194 11.10 -1.08 9.24
CA GLY A 194 12.41 -0.43 9.34
C GLY A 194 12.61 0.26 10.68
N LYS A 195 13.86 0.66 10.94
CA LYS A 195 14.24 1.40 12.15
C LYS A 195 15.14 2.59 11.83
N ARG A 196 15.23 3.54 12.75
CA ARG A 196 16.19 4.64 12.70
C ARG A 196 16.70 4.94 14.10
N ASP A 197 18.01 4.77 14.30
CA ASP A 197 18.66 5.08 15.58
C ASP A 197 18.91 6.59 15.66
N ILE A 198 18.42 7.26 16.71
CA ILE A 198 18.38 8.74 16.81
C ILE A 198 19.31 9.31 17.91
N GLY A 199 20.40 8.60 18.22
CA GLY A 199 21.29 8.94 19.33
C GLY A 199 20.68 8.63 20.70
N ASP A 200 21.50 8.69 21.76
CA ASP A 200 21.11 8.45 23.16
C ASP A 200 20.46 7.07 23.43
N GLY A 201 20.72 6.08 22.57
CA GLY A 201 20.15 4.73 22.69
C GLY A 201 18.66 4.62 22.33
N ARG A 202 18.08 5.64 21.69
CA ARG A 202 16.68 5.62 21.22
C ARG A 202 16.58 5.18 19.76
N THR A 203 15.57 4.37 19.46
CA THR A 203 15.31 3.84 18.12
C THR A 203 13.86 4.11 17.70
N GLU A 204 13.69 4.81 16.59
CA GLU A 204 12.39 4.98 15.95
C GLU A 204 12.08 3.79 15.06
N TYR A 205 10.80 3.47 14.91
CA TYR A 205 10.36 2.37 14.04
C TYR A 205 9.32 2.85 13.05
N MET A 206 9.36 2.26 11.86
CA MET A 206 8.43 2.57 10.79
C MET A 206 7.99 1.29 10.08
N VAL A 207 6.71 1.24 9.73
CA VAL A 207 6.18 0.25 8.79
C VAL A 207 5.62 0.94 7.56
N ALA A 208 5.73 0.29 6.40
CA ALA A 208 5.22 0.82 5.16
C ALA A 208 4.82 -0.30 4.19
N SER A 209 3.98 0.01 3.20
CA SER A 209 3.65 -0.95 2.14
C SER A 209 4.86 -1.33 1.27
N GLU A 210 5.86 -0.46 1.13
CA GLU A 210 7.04 -0.67 0.29
C GLU A 210 8.30 -0.07 0.94
N SER A 211 9.47 -0.67 0.69
CA SER A 211 10.76 -0.27 1.27
C SER A 211 11.17 1.17 0.92
N VAL A 212 10.76 1.66 -0.25
CA VAL A 212 11.11 3.02 -0.71
C VAL A 212 10.65 4.14 0.22
N ALA A 213 9.62 3.90 1.03
CA ALA A 213 9.18 4.83 2.07
C ALA A 213 10.16 4.91 3.25
N LEU A 214 10.81 3.78 3.58
CA LEU A 214 11.88 3.73 4.57
C LEU A 214 13.11 4.46 4.04
N ASP A 215 13.51 4.15 2.80
CA ASP A 215 14.69 4.71 2.14
C ASP A 215 14.63 6.23 2.07
N THR A 216 13.48 6.78 1.66
CA THR A 216 13.24 8.22 1.54
C THR A 216 13.43 8.97 2.86
N LEU A 217 13.16 8.33 3.99
CA LEU A 217 13.25 8.91 5.32
C LEU A 217 14.53 8.52 6.08
N GLY A 218 15.44 7.78 5.43
CA GLY A 218 16.67 7.28 6.06
C GLY A 218 16.41 6.27 7.18
N PHE A 219 15.33 5.47 7.09
CA PHE A 219 15.14 4.31 7.94
C PHE A 219 15.89 3.11 7.34
N GLU A 220 16.64 2.41 8.18
CA GLU A 220 17.25 1.12 7.84
C GLU A 220 16.15 0.08 7.67
N PHE A 221 16.13 -0.61 6.52
CA PHE A 221 15.26 -1.76 6.30
C PHE A 221 15.66 -2.90 7.24
N LEU A 222 14.72 -3.40 8.04
CA LEU A 222 14.94 -4.57 8.87
C LEU A 222 14.53 -5.86 8.15
N ARG A 223 13.27 -5.94 7.74
CA ARG A 223 12.67 -7.09 7.06
C ARG A 223 11.23 -6.81 6.64
N ASP A 224 10.70 -7.69 5.80
CA ASP A 224 9.25 -7.84 5.63
C ASP A 224 8.60 -8.28 6.95
N VAL A 225 7.39 -7.79 7.21
CA VAL A 225 6.50 -8.38 8.22
C VAL A 225 6.02 -9.72 7.68
N ALA A 226 6.22 -10.79 8.45
CA ALA A 226 5.97 -12.15 8.01
C ALA A 226 4.46 -12.44 7.86
N PRO A 227 4.08 -13.44 7.06
CA PRO A 227 2.67 -13.86 6.96
C PRO A 227 2.08 -14.19 8.34
N GLY A 228 0.94 -13.59 8.66
CA GLY A 228 0.25 -13.74 9.96
C GLY A 228 0.92 -13.05 11.16
N GLU A 229 2.10 -12.45 10.97
CA GLU A 229 2.81 -11.77 12.04
C GLU A 229 2.15 -10.45 12.41
N ALA A 230 2.23 -10.13 13.70
CA ALA A 230 1.98 -8.81 14.23
C ALA A 230 3.25 -8.22 14.87
N VAL A 231 3.43 -6.92 14.67
CA VAL A 231 4.45 -6.06 15.24
C VAL A 231 3.76 -5.07 16.16
N TYR A 232 4.26 -4.90 17.38
CA TYR A 232 3.77 -3.91 18.33
C TYR A 232 4.93 -3.06 18.83
N ILE A 233 4.80 -1.74 18.71
CA ILE A 233 5.78 -0.76 19.17
C ILE A 233 5.10 0.11 20.22
N THR A 234 5.60 0.09 21.44
CA THR A 234 5.03 0.88 22.54
C THR A 234 5.33 2.37 22.36
N GLU A 235 4.60 3.24 23.06
CA GLU A 235 4.90 4.68 23.14
C GLU A 235 6.32 4.98 23.68
N LYS A 236 6.94 4.02 24.37
CA LYS A 236 8.31 4.11 24.87
C LYS A 236 9.37 3.64 23.86
N GLY A 237 8.95 3.19 22.67
CA GLY A 237 9.84 2.70 21.61
C GLY A 237 10.31 1.25 21.80
N GLN A 238 9.63 0.43 22.60
CA GLN A 238 9.95 -0.99 22.69
C GLN A 238 9.25 -1.77 21.58
N LEU A 239 10.01 -2.58 20.83
CA LEU A 239 9.53 -3.43 19.76
C LEU A 239 9.23 -4.84 20.26
N PHE A 240 8.01 -5.31 20.01
CA PHE A 240 7.56 -6.69 20.23
C PHE A 240 7.04 -7.26 18.91
N THR A 241 7.19 -8.57 18.71
CA THR A 241 6.61 -9.27 17.55
C THR A 241 6.03 -10.62 17.96
N ARG A 242 4.98 -11.07 17.27
CA ARG A 242 4.36 -12.38 17.52
C ARG A 242 3.67 -12.93 16.28
N GLN A 243 3.79 -14.24 16.06
CA GLN A 243 2.95 -14.96 15.09
C GLN A 243 1.51 -15.02 15.62
N CYS A 244 0.56 -14.53 14.83
CA CYS A 244 -0.85 -14.39 15.19
C CYS A 244 -1.79 -15.17 14.25
N ALA A 245 -1.25 -16.03 13.40
CA ALA A 245 -2.02 -16.91 12.53
C ALA A 245 -1.56 -18.36 12.68
N GLU A 246 -2.51 -19.26 12.48
CA GLU A 246 -2.23 -20.70 12.36
C GLU A 246 -1.88 -21.00 10.90
N ASN A 247 -0.87 -21.84 10.68
CA ASN A 247 -0.38 -22.26 9.35
C ASN A 247 -0.05 -21.09 8.39
N PRO A 248 0.80 -20.12 8.83
CA PRO A 248 1.19 -19.00 7.98
C PRO A 248 1.97 -19.48 6.74
N VAL A 249 1.69 -18.89 5.59
CA VAL A 249 2.35 -19.22 4.31
C VAL A 249 2.65 -17.95 3.51
N SER A 250 3.72 -17.95 2.74
CA SER A 250 4.06 -16.81 1.88
C SER A 250 3.49 -16.99 0.47
N ASN A 251 2.46 -16.22 0.15
CA ASN A 251 1.82 -16.14 -1.17
C ASN A 251 1.73 -14.67 -1.62
N PRO A 252 2.89 -14.00 -1.84
CA PRO A 252 2.91 -12.59 -2.19
C PRO A 252 2.15 -12.32 -3.49
N CYS A 253 1.47 -11.18 -3.55
CA CYS A 253 0.67 -10.83 -4.72
C CYS A 253 1.55 -10.61 -5.95
N LEU A 254 1.44 -11.49 -6.95
CA LEU A 254 2.24 -11.41 -8.18
C LEU A 254 2.06 -10.09 -8.94
N PHE A 255 0.87 -9.49 -8.82
CA PHE A 255 0.50 -8.23 -9.47
C PHE A 255 1.29 -7.03 -8.93
N GLU A 256 1.85 -7.13 -7.72
CA GLU A 256 2.79 -6.14 -7.17
C GLU A 256 4.06 -6.06 -8.04
N TYR A 257 4.62 -7.22 -8.39
CA TYR A 257 5.83 -7.29 -9.22
C TYR A 257 5.57 -6.88 -10.67
N VAL A 258 4.42 -7.26 -11.24
CA VAL A 258 4.09 -6.97 -12.66
C VAL A 258 4.06 -5.47 -12.92
N TYR A 259 3.30 -4.68 -12.15
CA TYR A 259 3.19 -3.24 -12.41
C TYR A 259 2.86 -2.37 -11.19
N PHE A 260 2.28 -2.93 -10.12
CA PHE A 260 1.68 -2.10 -9.07
C PHE A 260 2.72 -1.46 -8.15
N ALA A 261 3.77 -2.19 -7.76
CA ALA A 261 4.84 -1.66 -6.92
C ALA A 261 5.83 -0.82 -7.71
N ARG A 262 6.61 0.00 -7.02
CA ARG A 262 7.73 0.71 -7.65
C ARG A 262 8.91 -0.25 -7.90
N PRO A 263 9.68 -0.05 -8.98
CA PRO A 263 10.79 -0.93 -9.34
C PRO A 263 11.95 -0.92 -8.32
N ASP A 264 12.12 0.18 -7.59
CA ASP A 264 13.15 0.35 -6.55
C ASP A 264 12.76 -0.24 -5.19
N SER A 265 11.59 -0.87 -5.07
CA SER A 265 11.18 -1.59 -3.87
C SER A 265 11.70 -3.03 -3.84
N PHE A 266 11.95 -3.53 -2.61
CA PHE A 266 12.13 -4.95 -2.32
C PHE A 266 10.89 -5.46 -1.57
N ILE A 267 10.24 -6.50 -2.11
CA ILE A 267 9.05 -7.11 -1.52
C ILE A 267 9.32 -8.60 -1.32
N ASP A 268 9.27 -9.07 -0.08
CA ASP A 268 9.59 -10.44 0.32
C ASP A 268 10.95 -10.89 -0.26
N LYS A 269 11.96 -10.02 -0.07
CA LYS A 269 13.35 -10.17 -0.54
C LYS A 269 13.55 -10.13 -2.06
N ILE A 270 12.50 -9.89 -2.84
CA ILE A 270 12.57 -9.82 -4.30
C ILE A 270 12.61 -8.36 -4.73
N SER A 271 13.67 -7.98 -5.47
CA SER A 271 13.71 -6.70 -6.18
C SER A 271 12.65 -6.68 -7.27
N VAL A 272 11.75 -5.68 -7.24
CA VAL A 272 10.70 -5.52 -8.25
C VAL A 272 11.32 -5.26 -9.64
N TYR A 273 12.37 -4.44 -9.72
CA TYR A 273 13.11 -4.21 -10.97
C TYR A 273 13.66 -5.51 -11.56
N SER A 274 14.41 -6.29 -10.78
CA SER A 274 14.99 -7.54 -11.28
C SER A 274 13.91 -8.55 -11.69
N ALA A 275 12.80 -8.62 -10.96
CA ALA A 275 11.67 -9.45 -11.36
C ALA A 275 11.11 -9.04 -12.73
N ARG A 276 10.98 -7.74 -13.02
CA ARG A 276 10.53 -7.23 -14.32
C ARG A 276 11.51 -7.50 -15.45
N VAL A 277 12.82 -7.36 -15.20
CA VAL A 277 13.85 -7.78 -16.17
C VAL A 277 13.69 -9.26 -16.50
N ASN A 278 13.53 -10.12 -15.48
CA ASN A 278 13.31 -11.56 -15.71
C ASN A 278 12.01 -11.85 -16.48
N MET A 279 10.94 -11.06 -16.29
CA MET A 279 9.74 -11.16 -17.12
C MET A 279 10.06 -10.86 -18.59
N GLY A 280 10.87 -9.82 -18.85
CA GLY A 280 11.36 -9.49 -20.19
C GLY A 280 12.19 -10.61 -20.79
N THR A 281 13.10 -11.23 -20.03
CA THR A 281 13.88 -12.39 -20.48
C THR A 281 12.97 -13.53 -20.89
N LYS A 282 12.02 -13.92 -20.03
CA LYS A 282 11.11 -15.06 -20.29
C LYS A 282 10.16 -14.80 -21.45
N LEU A 283 9.66 -13.57 -21.59
CA LEU A 283 8.79 -13.20 -22.70
C LEU A 283 9.59 -13.11 -24.02
N GLY A 284 10.82 -12.61 -23.99
CA GLY A 284 11.73 -12.62 -25.13
C GLY A 284 12.06 -14.03 -25.60
N GLU A 285 12.42 -14.94 -24.69
CA GLU A 285 12.67 -16.36 -24.99
C GLU A 285 11.43 -17.03 -25.60
N LYS A 286 10.24 -16.71 -25.09
CA LYS A 286 8.97 -17.21 -25.62
C LYS A 286 8.74 -16.74 -27.06
N ILE A 287 8.87 -15.44 -27.32
CA ILE A 287 8.68 -14.86 -28.66
C ILE A 287 9.71 -15.41 -29.63
N ALA A 288 10.99 -15.51 -29.23
CA ALA A 288 12.04 -16.09 -30.08
C ALA A 288 11.70 -17.53 -30.53
N ARG A 289 11.09 -18.32 -29.65
CA ARG A 289 10.69 -19.70 -29.93
C ARG A 289 9.40 -19.82 -30.74
N GLU A 290 8.41 -19.00 -30.46
CA GLU A 290 7.06 -19.16 -31.01
C GLU A 290 6.82 -18.32 -32.27
N TRP A 291 7.55 -17.21 -32.43
CA TRP A 291 7.36 -16.21 -33.50
C TRP A 291 8.61 -16.08 -34.39
N GLU A 292 9.37 -17.16 -34.56
CA GLU A 292 10.60 -17.19 -35.37
C GLU A 292 10.38 -16.69 -36.81
N ASP A 293 9.22 -17.01 -37.41
CA ASP A 293 8.86 -16.66 -38.78
C ASP A 293 8.26 -15.25 -38.94
N LEU A 294 8.13 -14.48 -37.86
CA LEU A 294 7.55 -13.12 -37.94
C LEU A 294 8.63 -12.06 -38.19
N ASP A 295 8.40 -11.24 -39.20
CA ASP A 295 9.22 -10.06 -39.47
C ASP A 295 8.95 -8.95 -38.45
N ILE A 296 9.83 -8.82 -37.46
CA ILE A 296 9.80 -7.75 -36.45
C ILE A 296 10.96 -6.79 -36.69
N ASP A 297 10.66 -5.51 -36.90
CA ASP A 297 11.67 -4.47 -37.14
C ASP A 297 12.16 -3.82 -35.84
N VAL A 298 11.28 -3.64 -34.86
CA VAL A 298 11.56 -2.85 -33.66
C VAL A 298 10.67 -3.25 -32.48
N VAL A 299 11.22 -3.22 -31.28
CA VAL A 299 10.49 -3.39 -30.02
C VAL A 299 10.20 -2.01 -29.40
N ILE A 300 8.94 -1.77 -29.06
CA ILE A 300 8.46 -0.49 -28.53
C ILE A 300 7.65 -0.76 -27.24
N PRO A 301 8.04 -0.20 -26.09
CA PRO A 301 7.25 -0.33 -24.87
C PRO A 301 6.04 0.60 -24.89
N ILE A 302 4.99 0.19 -24.19
CA ILE A 302 3.97 1.08 -23.67
C ILE A 302 4.46 1.62 -22.30
N PRO A 303 4.77 2.92 -22.19
CA PRO A 303 5.39 3.47 -20.98
C PRO A 303 4.42 3.56 -19.79
N GLU A 304 4.90 3.44 -18.55
CA GLU A 304 6.31 3.43 -18.14
C GLU A 304 6.81 2.04 -17.70
N THR A 305 5.93 1.20 -17.14
CA THR A 305 6.28 -0.08 -16.51
C THR A 305 7.07 -1.00 -17.43
N SER A 306 6.66 -1.08 -18.70
CA SER A 306 7.19 -2.06 -19.66
C SER A 306 8.47 -1.61 -20.35
N CYS A 307 9.00 -0.42 -20.05
CA CYS A 307 10.24 0.07 -20.66
C CYS A 307 11.40 -0.91 -20.45
N ASP A 308 11.66 -1.34 -19.22
CA ASP A 308 12.76 -2.26 -18.90
C ASP A 308 12.47 -3.69 -19.36
N ILE A 309 11.21 -4.11 -19.31
CA ILE A 309 10.74 -5.41 -19.82
C ILE A 309 11.03 -5.50 -21.32
N ALA A 310 10.61 -4.48 -22.07
CA ALA A 310 10.79 -4.39 -23.52
C ALA A 310 12.27 -4.26 -23.92
N LEU A 311 13.07 -3.55 -23.11
CA LEU A 311 14.51 -3.44 -23.33
C LEU A 311 15.18 -4.81 -23.27
N GLU A 312 14.87 -5.60 -22.25
CA GLU A 312 15.41 -6.96 -22.12
C GLU A 312 14.89 -7.90 -23.22
N MET A 313 13.61 -7.78 -23.60
CA MET A 313 13.07 -8.52 -24.75
C MET A 313 13.80 -8.18 -26.05
N ALA A 314 14.04 -6.89 -26.33
CA ALA A 314 14.76 -6.44 -27.50
C ALA A 314 16.17 -7.02 -27.56
N ARG A 315 16.85 -7.09 -26.40
CA ARG A 315 18.17 -7.71 -26.26
C ARG A 315 18.13 -9.21 -26.60
N ILE A 316 17.16 -9.95 -26.08
CA ILE A 316 17.00 -11.40 -26.35
C ILE A 316 16.72 -11.66 -27.85
N LEU A 317 15.86 -10.84 -28.47
CA LEU A 317 15.48 -10.99 -29.87
C LEU A 317 16.54 -10.45 -30.86
N GLY A 318 17.58 -9.77 -30.37
CA GLY A 318 18.56 -9.09 -31.23
C GLY A 318 17.92 -7.98 -32.08
N LYS A 319 16.84 -7.35 -31.59
CA LYS A 319 16.09 -6.30 -32.30
C LYS A 319 16.33 -4.93 -31.66
N PRO A 320 16.22 -3.83 -32.42
CA PRO A 320 16.38 -2.49 -31.84
C PRO A 320 15.22 -2.16 -30.90
N TYR A 321 15.55 -1.54 -29.78
CA TYR A 321 14.58 -0.90 -28.87
C TYR A 321 14.40 0.57 -29.26
N ARG A 322 13.15 1.05 -29.34
CA ARG A 322 12.86 2.47 -29.59
C ARG A 322 11.73 2.99 -28.70
N GLN A 323 11.88 4.23 -28.25
CA GLN A 323 10.80 4.94 -27.56
C GLN A 323 9.79 5.49 -28.57
N GLY A 324 8.92 4.61 -29.07
CA GLY A 324 7.83 4.99 -29.98
C GLY A 324 6.69 5.73 -29.26
N PHE A 325 6.42 5.43 -28.00
CA PHE A 325 5.43 6.12 -27.20
C PHE A 325 6.06 6.98 -26.09
N VAL A 326 5.47 8.15 -25.88
CA VAL A 326 5.79 9.04 -24.75
C VAL A 326 4.54 9.23 -23.91
N LYS A 327 4.64 8.97 -22.61
CA LYS A 327 3.55 9.21 -21.67
C LYS A 327 3.49 10.69 -21.30
N ASN A 328 2.31 11.27 -21.40
CA ASN A 328 2.07 12.63 -20.95
C ASN A 328 2.02 12.65 -19.42
N ARG A 329 3.01 13.29 -18.79
CA ARG A 329 3.16 13.32 -17.32
C ARG A 329 2.05 14.13 -16.62
N TYR A 330 1.55 15.18 -17.27
CA TYR A 330 0.64 16.17 -16.67
C TYR A 330 -0.82 15.98 -17.09
N VAL A 331 -1.34 14.77 -16.97
CA VAL A 331 -2.70 14.43 -17.39
C VAL A 331 -3.56 14.12 -16.18
N GLY A 332 -4.64 14.87 -15.99
CA GLY A 332 -5.67 14.51 -15.01
C GLY A 332 -6.25 13.12 -15.31
N ARG A 333 -6.55 12.33 -14.28
CA ARG A 333 -7.03 10.95 -14.49
C ARG A 333 -8.31 10.94 -15.31
N THR A 334 -8.32 10.10 -16.33
CA THR A 334 -9.50 9.71 -17.11
C THR A 334 -9.92 8.33 -16.63
N PHE A 335 -11.05 8.27 -15.91
CA PHE A 335 -11.64 7.04 -15.38
C PHE A 335 -12.09 6.10 -16.51
N ILE A 336 -12.39 4.85 -16.18
CA ILE A 336 -12.96 3.86 -17.11
C ILE A 336 -14.30 4.42 -17.62
N MET A 337 -14.30 5.03 -18.81
CA MET A 337 -15.50 5.57 -19.42
C MET A 337 -16.17 4.51 -20.29
N PRO A 338 -17.49 4.26 -20.16
CA PRO A 338 -18.23 3.44 -21.10
C PRO A 338 -18.29 4.17 -22.45
N GLY A 339 -17.84 3.51 -23.53
CA GLY A 339 -17.90 4.04 -24.91
C GLY A 339 -16.54 4.14 -25.62
N GLN A 340 -16.46 3.55 -26.82
CA GLN A 340 -15.23 3.42 -27.61
C GLN A 340 -14.71 4.77 -28.18
N GLN A 341 -15.59 5.72 -28.50
CA GLN A 341 -15.21 7.05 -28.98
C GLN A 341 -14.52 7.91 -27.91
N LEU A 342 -15.00 7.87 -26.66
CA LEU A 342 -14.38 8.56 -25.53
C LEU A 342 -13.04 7.91 -25.16
N ARG A 343 -12.92 6.58 -25.25
CA ARG A 343 -11.64 5.87 -25.08
C ARG A 343 -10.57 6.31 -26.09
N ARG A 344 -10.90 6.45 -27.38
CA ARG A 344 -9.94 6.94 -28.40
C ARG A 344 -9.39 8.33 -28.08
N LYS A 345 -10.24 9.26 -27.60
CA LYS A 345 -9.80 10.59 -27.13
C LYS A 345 -8.96 10.48 -25.85
N SER A 346 -9.29 9.55 -24.96
CA SER A 346 -8.58 9.33 -23.69
C SER A 346 -7.18 8.73 -23.86
N VAL A 347 -6.96 7.85 -24.84
CA VAL A 347 -5.61 7.26 -25.08
C VAL A 347 -4.64 8.33 -25.56
N ARG A 348 -5.05 9.20 -26.51
CA ARG A 348 -4.23 10.34 -26.97
C ARG A 348 -3.94 11.36 -25.87
N ARG A 349 -4.80 11.46 -24.85
CA ARG A 349 -4.51 12.27 -23.67
C ARG A 349 -3.37 11.68 -22.85
N LYS A 350 -3.26 10.36 -22.77
CA LYS A 350 -2.25 9.65 -21.94
C LYS A 350 -0.93 9.41 -22.66
N LEU A 351 -0.98 9.09 -23.95
CA LEU A 351 0.19 8.70 -24.74
C LEU A 351 0.24 9.52 -26.02
N ASN A 352 1.45 9.91 -26.41
CA ASN A 352 1.74 10.47 -27.73
C ASN A 352 2.68 9.54 -28.50
N ALA A 353 2.39 9.32 -29.78
CA ALA A 353 3.19 8.47 -30.64
C ALA A 353 4.22 9.28 -31.44
N ASN A 354 5.49 8.91 -31.36
CA ASN A 354 6.53 9.44 -32.23
C ASN A 354 6.43 8.78 -33.61
N ARG A 355 5.77 9.47 -34.55
CA ARG A 355 5.40 8.92 -35.87
C ARG A 355 6.58 8.32 -36.64
N ALA A 356 7.78 8.88 -36.51
CA ALA A 356 8.97 8.41 -37.20
C ALA A 356 9.41 7.00 -36.74
N GLU A 357 9.06 6.61 -35.52
CA GLU A 357 9.42 5.30 -34.97
C GLU A 357 8.57 4.16 -35.52
N PHE A 358 7.40 4.45 -36.11
CA PHE A 358 6.44 3.46 -36.61
C PHE A 358 6.33 3.39 -38.13
N ARG A 359 6.70 4.46 -38.84
CA ARG A 359 6.44 4.56 -40.28
C ARG A 359 7.12 3.42 -41.05
N ASP A 360 6.32 2.66 -41.79
CA ASP A 360 6.73 1.55 -42.65
C ASP A 360 7.51 0.43 -41.92
N LYS A 361 7.15 0.15 -40.66
CA LYS A 361 7.76 -0.91 -39.84
C LYS A 361 6.73 -1.87 -39.24
N ASN A 362 7.12 -3.13 -39.11
CA ASN A 362 6.44 -4.14 -38.30
C ASN A 362 6.90 -4.00 -36.84
N VAL A 363 6.01 -3.52 -35.96
CA VAL A 363 6.34 -3.15 -34.58
C VAL A 363 5.89 -4.22 -33.58
N LEU A 364 6.79 -4.59 -32.66
CA LEU A 364 6.45 -5.38 -31.48
C LEU A 364 6.16 -4.44 -30.30
N LEU A 365 4.88 -4.35 -29.91
CA LEU A 365 4.47 -3.58 -28.73
C LEU A 365 4.54 -4.44 -27.47
N VAL A 366 5.07 -3.88 -26.40
CA VAL A 366 5.17 -4.56 -25.10
C VAL A 366 4.42 -3.74 -24.05
N ASP A 367 3.38 -4.34 -23.46
CA ASP A 367 2.57 -3.73 -22.38
C ASP A 367 2.59 -4.64 -21.15
N ASP A 368 2.28 -4.11 -19.97
CA ASP A 368 2.39 -4.85 -18.71
C ASP A 368 1.22 -5.83 -18.48
N SER A 369 0.05 -5.52 -19.03
CA SER A 369 -1.17 -6.31 -18.90
C SER A 369 -2.22 -5.90 -19.95
N ILE A 370 -3.23 -6.76 -20.17
CA ILE A 370 -4.41 -6.49 -21.03
C ILE A 370 -5.68 -6.81 -20.26
#